data_AF-A0A8C2J7V2-F1
#
_entry.id   AF-A0A8C2J7V2-F1
#
_cell.length_a   1.000
_cell.length_b   1.000
_cell.length_c   1.000
_cell.angle_alpha   90.00
_cell.angle_beta   90.00
_cell.angle_gamma   90.00
#
_symmetry.space_group_name_H-M   'P 1'
#
loop_
_entity.id
_entity.type
_entity.pdbx_description
1 polymer ?
#
loop_
_entity_poly.entity_id
_entity_poly.type
_entity_poly.pdbx_seq_one_letter_code
_entity_poly.pdbx_strand_id
1 'polypeptide(L)'
;MNISCLYVSPLCFFLSSLQSRVPPSNDFKVGMKVEACDPRNSTSMCIATVMGLMGVRLRLRLDGSDSTNDFWRLVDSSDIQPIGTCEKSGDMLQPPLGKAV
;
A
#
# COMPACT_ATOMS: atom_id res chain seq x y z
N MET A 1 5.90 -11.73 32.93
CA MET A 1 5.49 -13.00 32.29
C MET A 1 3.99 -12.94 32.06
N ASN A 2 3.53 -12.81 30.82
CA ASN A 2 2.10 -12.86 30.50
C ASN A 2 1.91 -13.87 29.35
N ILE A 3 1.04 -14.84 29.58
CA ILE A 3 1.02 -16.19 28.97
C ILE A 3 0.09 -16.25 27.73
N SER A 4 -0.16 -15.15 27.03
CA SER A 4 -1.05 -15.16 25.86
C SER A 4 -0.40 -15.59 24.53
N CYS A 5 0.89 -15.92 24.51
CA CYS A 5 1.66 -16.16 23.28
C CYS A 5 1.75 -17.63 22.83
N LEU A 6 0.82 -18.51 23.23
CA LEU A 6 0.91 -19.96 22.95
C LEU A 6 -0.06 -20.51 21.89
N TYR A 7 -0.69 -19.67 21.08
CA TYR A 7 -1.44 -20.17 19.92
C TYR A 7 -1.26 -19.30 18.69
N VAL A 8 -0.01 -19.14 18.27
CA VAL A 8 0.31 -18.60 16.95
C VAL A 8 0.56 -19.79 16.03
N SER A 9 -0.43 -20.09 15.18
CA SER A 9 -0.41 -21.21 14.23
C SER A 9 0.93 -21.25 13.46
N PRO A 10 1.47 -22.44 13.11
CA PRO A 10 2.74 -22.52 12.36
C PRO A 10 2.75 -21.73 11.04
N LEU A 11 1.57 -21.50 10.43
CA LEU A 11 1.39 -20.65 9.27
C LEU A 11 1.72 -19.15 9.54
N CYS A 12 1.49 -18.66 10.75
CA CYS A 12 1.80 -17.28 11.14
C CYS A 12 3.31 -17.04 11.29
N PHE A 13 4.10 -18.07 11.63
CA PHE A 13 5.57 -17.93 11.67
C PHE A 13 6.15 -17.64 10.28
N PHE A 14 5.64 -18.29 9.23
CA PHE A 14 6.08 -18.03 7.85
C PHE A 14 5.67 -16.65 7.32
N LEU A 15 4.56 -16.08 7.80
CA LEU A 15 4.14 -14.72 7.46
C LEU A 15 4.87 -13.63 8.26
N SER A 16 5.42 -13.98 9.44
CA SER A 16 6.12 -13.04 10.33
C SER A 16 7.54 -12.69 9.87
N SER A 17 8.12 -13.42 8.91
CA SER A 17 9.48 -13.17 8.42
C SER A 17 9.59 -11.97 7.47
N LEU A 18 8.47 -11.52 6.89
CA LEU A 18 8.42 -10.39 5.95
C LEU A 18 7.98 -9.07 6.60
N GLN A 19 7.39 -9.10 7.79
CA GLN A 19 6.93 -7.91 8.49
C GLN A 19 7.89 -7.55 9.62
N SER A 20 8.27 -6.27 9.72
CA SER A 20 9.09 -5.76 10.80
C SER A 20 8.47 -6.12 12.17
N ARG A 21 9.31 -6.56 13.11
CA ARG A 21 8.87 -6.84 14.51
C ARG A 21 8.34 -5.59 15.19
N VAL A 22 8.80 -4.41 14.79
CA VAL A 22 8.31 -3.11 15.24
C VAL A 22 7.47 -2.51 14.11
N PRO A 23 6.16 -2.28 14.32
CA PRO A 23 5.34 -1.65 13.32
C PRO A 23 5.92 -0.27 12.93
N PRO A 24 6.03 0.04 11.64
CA PRO A 24 6.51 1.35 11.20
C PRO A 24 5.59 2.49 11.69
N SER A 25 6.15 3.69 11.86
CA SER A 25 5.32 4.89 12.06
C SER A 25 4.51 5.17 10.80
N ASN A 26 3.30 5.70 10.98
CA ASN A 26 2.45 6.12 9.88
C ASN A 26 2.27 7.64 9.94
N ASP A 27 3.03 8.34 9.09
CA ASP A 27 3.02 9.80 9.00
C ASP A 27 2.14 10.31 7.84
N PHE A 28 1.40 9.42 7.17
CA PHE A 28 0.47 9.78 6.09
C PHE A 28 -0.78 10.48 6.63
N LYS A 29 -1.40 11.27 5.75
CA LYS A 29 -2.69 11.93 5.99
C LYS A 29 -3.65 11.64 4.84
N VAL A 30 -4.94 11.56 5.15
CA VAL A 30 -5.99 11.47 4.13
C VAL A 30 -5.87 12.67 3.18
N GLY A 31 -5.96 12.40 1.87
CA GLY A 31 -5.78 13.38 0.81
C GLY A 31 -4.34 13.50 0.28
N MET A 32 -3.34 12.91 0.95
CA MET A 32 -1.99 12.81 0.37
C MET A 32 -1.99 11.92 -0.87
N LYS A 33 -1.05 12.19 -1.78
CA LYS A 33 -0.86 11.41 -3.01
C LYS A 33 0.46 10.64 -2.98
N VAL A 34 0.45 9.47 -3.58
CA VAL A 34 1.60 8.55 -3.69
C VAL A 34 1.63 7.92 -5.07
N GLU A 35 2.77 7.35 -5.46
CA GLU A 35 2.85 6.42 -6.57
C GLU A 35 2.57 5.01 -6.03
N ALA A 36 1.69 4.24 -6.68
CA ALA A 36 1.34 2.90 -6.23
C ALA A 36 1.09 1.92 -7.39
N CYS A 37 1.47 0.66 -7.19
CA CYS A 37 1.21 -0.39 -8.17
C CYS A 37 -0.30 -0.63 -8.33
N ASP A 38 -0.79 -0.73 -9.56
CA ASP A 38 -2.20 -1.09 -9.81
C ASP A 38 -2.44 -2.56 -9.42
N PRO A 39 -3.34 -2.88 -8.47
CA PRO A 39 -3.62 -4.26 -8.10
C PRO A 39 -4.15 -5.13 -9.26
N ARG A 40 -4.68 -4.51 -10.32
CA ARG A 40 -5.19 -5.17 -11.54
C ARG A 40 -4.11 -5.34 -12.60
N ASN A 41 -3.01 -4.59 -12.50
CA ASN A 41 -1.83 -4.72 -13.35
C ASN A 41 -0.56 -4.37 -12.57
N SER A 42 0.06 -5.38 -11.95
CA SER A 42 1.20 -5.19 -11.04
C SER A 42 2.46 -4.63 -11.68
N THR A 43 2.53 -4.53 -13.02
CA THR A 43 3.64 -3.89 -13.75
C THR A 43 3.43 -2.40 -13.96
N SER A 44 2.25 -1.86 -13.60
CA SER A 44 1.89 -0.46 -13.78
C SER A 44 1.95 0.29 -12.46
N MET A 45 2.72 1.37 -12.43
CA MET A 45 2.69 2.36 -11.35
C MET A 45 1.76 3.51 -11.72
N CYS A 46 0.84 3.83 -10.82
CA CYS A 46 -0.17 4.87 -10.99
C CYS A 46 -0.10 5.89 -9.86
N ILE A 47 -0.67 7.09 -10.06
CA ILE A 47 -0.94 7.99 -8.93
C ILE A 47 -2.13 7.47 -8.13
N ALA A 48 -1.98 7.43 -6.81
CA ALA A 48 -3.03 7.08 -5.88
C ALA A 48 -3.19 8.14 -4.78
N THR A 49 -4.43 8.35 -4.35
CA THR A 49 -4.78 9.21 -3.23
C THR A 49 -5.07 8.38 -1.98
N VAL A 50 -4.56 8.80 -0.83
CA VAL A 50 -4.84 8.21 0.49
C VAL A 50 -6.27 8.57 0.89
N MET A 51 -7.16 7.59 0.87
CA MET A 51 -8.58 7.74 1.22
C MET A 51 -8.86 7.48 2.70
N GLY A 52 -7.97 6.79 3.40
CA GLY A 52 -8.15 6.41 4.80
C GLY A 52 -6.92 5.77 5.40
N LEU A 53 -6.87 5.74 6.73
CA LEU A 53 -5.77 5.18 7.52
C LEU A 53 -6.33 4.18 8.54
N MET A 54 -5.64 3.07 8.74
CA MET A 54 -5.97 2.09 9.79
C MET A 54 -4.67 1.48 10.35
N GLY A 55 -4.18 2.05 11.45
CA GLY A 55 -2.86 1.69 11.99
C GLY A 55 -1.77 1.95 10.95
N VAL A 56 -1.01 0.91 10.60
CA VAL A 56 0.06 0.95 9.57
C VAL A 56 -0.44 0.70 8.15
N ARG A 57 -1.76 0.66 7.93
CA ARG A 57 -2.37 0.42 6.61
C ARG A 57 -2.94 1.71 6.04
N LEU A 58 -2.70 1.90 4.74
CA LEU A 58 -3.24 2.97 3.92
C LEU A 58 -4.34 2.39 3.04
N ARG A 59 -5.51 3.03 3.01
CA ARG A 59 -6.54 2.80 2.00
C ARG A 59 -6.26 3.74 0.84
N LEU A 60 -5.95 3.19 -0.32
CA LEU A 60 -5.56 3.92 -1.51
C LEU A 60 -6.64 3.81 -2.59
N ARG A 61 -6.84 4.89 -3.33
CA ARG A 61 -7.62 4.93 -4.57
C ARG A 61 -6.73 5.42 -5.70
N LEU A 62 -6.68 4.68 -6.80
CA LEU A 62 -5.98 5.18 -8.00
C LEU A 62 -6.74 6.37 -8.58
N ASP A 63 -6.01 7.42 -8.94
CA ASP A 63 -6.58 8.65 -9.50
C ASP A 63 -7.27 8.34 -10.85
N GLY A 64 -8.56 8.66 -10.96
CA GLY A 64 -9.40 8.30 -12.11
C GLY A 64 -10.16 6.98 -11.96
N SER A 65 -10.02 6.27 -10.84
CA SER A 65 -10.85 5.10 -10.50
C SER A 65 -11.96 5.45 -9.49
N ASP A 66 -12.92 4.55 -9.33
CA ASP A 66 -14.03 4.69 -8.37
C ASP A 66 -13.69 4.11 -6.99
N SER A 67 -14.61 4.28 -6.04
CA SER A 67 -14.47 3.80 -4.67
C SER A 67 -14.54 2.28 -4.50
N THR A 68 -15.03 1.56 -5.50
CA THR A 68 -15.15 0.10 -5.45
C THR A 68 -13.80 -0.58 -5.66
N ASN A 69 -12.84 0.14 -6.24
CA ASN A 69 -11.48 -0.32 -6.50
C ASN A 69 -10.47 0.15 -5.43
N ASP A 70 -10.93 0.67 -4.29
CA ASP A 70 -10.03 1.03 -3.20
C ASP A 70 -9.32 -0.21 -2.65
N PHE A 71 -8.04 -0.09 -2.38
CA PHE A 71 -7.22 -1.20 -1.89
C PHE A 71 -6.37 -0.78 -0.70
N TRP A 72 -5.95 -1.77 0.10
CA TRP A 72 -5.12 -1.55 1.27
C TRP A 72 -3.68 -1.95 1.03
N ARG A 73 -2.75 -1.14 1.51
CA ARG A 73 -1.32 -1.44 1.54
C ARG A 73 -0.70 -1.00 2.86
N LEU A 74 0.42 -1.61 3.23
CA LEU A 74 1.20 -1.20 4.39
C LEU A 74 2.03 0.03 4.05
N VAL A 75 2.32 0.88 5.03
CA VAL A 75 3.14 2.09 4.86
C VAL A 75 4.58 1.80 4.39
N ASP A 76 5.10 0.59 4.65
CA ASP A 76 6.42 0.11 4.28
C ASP A 76 6.40 -0.83 3.05
N SER A 77 5.25 -0.94 2.39
CA SER A 77 5.10 -1.76 1.18
C SER A 77 5.92 -1.19 0.03
N SER A 78 6.70 -2.04 -0.65
CA SER A 78 7.42 -1.66 -1.89
C SER A 78 6.49 -1.23 -3.03
N ASP A 79 5.22 -1.64 -2.96
CA ASP A 79 4.17 -1.24 -3.90
C ASP A 79 3.75 0.23 -3.77
N ILE A 80 4.26 0.97 -2.78
CA ILE A 80 3.98 2.40 -2.60
C ILE A 80 5.30 3.16 -2.58
N GLN A 81 5.36 4.25 -3.34
CA GLN A 81 6.54 5.11 -3.43
C GLN A 81 6.16 6.58 -3.29
N PRO A 82 7.09 7.44 -2.80
CA PRO A 82 6.91 8.87 -2.86
C PRO A 82 6.75 9.36 -4.30
N ILE A 83 6.02 10.45 -4.50
CA ILE A 83 5.88 11.08 -5.83
C ILE A 83 7.26 11.47 -6.39
N GLY A 84 7.44 11.21 -7.68
CA GLY A 84 8.66 11.45 -8.45
C GLY A 84 9.63 10.27 -8.42
N THR A 85 9.25 9.10 -7.91
CA THR A 85 10.15 7.93 -7.86
C THR A 85 10.25 7.26 -9.23
N CYS A 86 9.12 7.10 -9.93
CA CYS A 86 9.11 6.63 -11.32
C CYS A 86 9.95 7.55 -12.21
N GLU A 87 9.74 8.86 -12.15
CA GLU A 87 10.49 9.83 -12.97
C GLU A 87 12.01 9.74 -12.74
N LYS A 88 12.44 9.66 -11.47
CA LYS A 88 13.88 9.52 -11.12
C LYS A 88 14.49 8.21 -11.62
N SER A 89 13.69 7.16 -11.74
CA SER A 89 14.13 5.84 -12.22
C SER A 89 14.13 5.74 -13.74
N GLY A 90 13.61 6.76 -14.45
CA GLY A 90 13.42 6.74 -15.90
C GLY A 90 12.15 5.99 -16.34
N ASP A 91 11.28 5.63 -15.38
CA ASP A 91 10.01 4.96 -15.63
C ASP A 91 8.88 5.98 -15.84
N MET A 92 7.80 5.54 -16.49
CA MET A 92 6.61 6.36 -16.75
C MET A 92 5.41 5.88 -15.95
N LEU A 93 4.74 6.83 -15.29
CA LEU A 93 3.44 6.58 -14.67
C LEU A 93 2.41 6.16 -15.72
N GLN A 94 1.62 5.16 -15.38
CA GLN A 94 0.55 4.63 -16.21
C GLN A 94 -0.81 5.10 -15.67
N PRO A 95 -1.81 5.31 -16.55
CA PRO A 95 -3.18 5.47 -16.10
C PRO A 95 -3.68 4.17 -15.44
N PRO A 96 -4.59 4.24 -14.47
CA PRO A 96 -5.13 3.03 -13.84
C PRO A 96 -5.93 2.18 -14.82
N LEU A 97 -5.83 0.86 -14.68
CA LEU A 97 -6.50 -0.11 -15.55
C LEU A 97 -7.97 -0.29 -15.16
N GLY A 98 -8.89 0.46 -15.77
CA GLY A 98 -10.33 0.29 -15.52
C GLY A 98 -11.12 1.47 -16.05
N LYS A 99 -12.44 1.48 -15.85
CA LYS A 99 -13.26 2.62 -16.27
C LYS A 99 -12.80 3.88 -15.54
N ALA A 100 -12.34 4.85 -16.33
CA ALA A 100 -12.36 6.24 -15.94
C ALA A 100 -13.83 6.62 -15.70
N VAL A 101 -14.14 7.10 -14.50
CA VAL A 101 -15.43 7.69 -14.16
C VAL A 101 -15.42 9.17 -14.48
#